data_AF-A0A348T1T3-F1
#
_entry.id   AF-A0A348T1T3-F1
#
_cell.length_a   1.000
_cell.length_b   1.000
_cell.length_c   1.000
_cell.angle_alpha   90.00
_cell.angle_beta   90.00
_cell.angle_gamma   90.00
#
_symmetry.space_group_name_H-M   'P 1'
#
loop_
_entity.id
_entity.type
_entity.pdbx_description
1 polymer ?
#
loop_
_entity_poly.entity_id
_entity_poly.type
_entity_poly.pdbx_seq_one_letter_code
_entity_poly.pdbx_strand_id
1 'polypeptide(L)'
;PLTAEEYIKLKALALKSAQDFLALYDSVPDKNATAAPERKTFYGQVPRTANEMYEHTKNVNTYYFAEIAVDADHDGNIYECRKRGFESLESNPDFLQNTVRKGSYGEDWSLRKVLRRFIWHDRIHARAMYRMAIKVFGAESIVNPFYFFDEGILT
;
A
#
# COMPACT_ATOMS: atom_id res chain seq x y z
N PRO A 1 10.48 17.20 -13.86
CA PRO A 1 9.87 16.16 -14.73
C PRO A 1 10.09 14.75 -14.13
N LEU A 2 9.18 13.81 -14.35
CA LEU A 2 9.38 12.39 -14.08
C LEU A 2 9.80 11.74 -15.40
N THR A 3 11.01 11.18 -15.48
CA THR A 3 11.42 10.52 -16.73
C THR A 3 10.67 9.20 -16.91
N ALA A 4 10.57 8.72 -18.15
CA ALA A 4 9.96 7.42 -18.42
C ALA A 4 10.67 6.28 -17.67
N GLU A 5 12.00 6.33 -17.57
CA GLU A 5 12.79 5.33 -16.85
C GLU A 5 12.50 5.36 -15.33
N GLU A 6 12.46 6.55 -14.73
CA GLU A 6 12.10 6.70 -13.32
C GLU A 6 10.68 6.21 -13.05
N TYR A 7 9.74 6.52 -13.96
CA TYR A 7 8.36 6.04 -13.88
C TYR A 7 8.30 4.52 -13.89
N ILE A 8 8.95 3.86 -14.86
CA ILE A 8 8.95 2.40 -14.99
C ILE A 8 9.48 1.75 -13.72
N LYS A 9 10.61 2.26 -13.18
CA LYS A 9 11.21 1.75 -11.94
C LYS A 9 10.26 1.90 -10.75
N LEU A 10 9.66 3.07 -10.58
CA LEU A 10 8.74 3.34 -9.47
C LEU A 10 7.41 2.57 -9.60
N LYS A 11 6.85 2.45 -10.81
CA LYS A 11 5.66 1.63 -11.08
C LYS A 11 5.94 0.17 -10.74
N ALA A 12 7.07 -0.38 -11.19
CA ALA A 12 7.46 -1.75 -10.87
C ALA A 12 7.57 -1.97 -9.35
N LEU A 13 8.17 -1.02 -8.62
CA LEU A 13 8.23 -1.08 -7.15
C LEU A 13 6.85 -0.98 -6.50
N ALA A 14 5.97 -0.10 -6.97
CA ALA A 14 4.62 0.04 -6.44
C ALA A 14 3.75 -1.21 -6.69
N LEU A 15 3.93 -1.88 -7.83
CA LEU A 15 3.26 -3.14 -8.14
C LEU A 15 3.84 -4.29 -7.32
N LYS A 16 5.16 -4.41 -7.22
CA LYS A 16 5.81 -5.42 -6.37
C LYS A 16 5.38 -5.26 -4.91
N SER A 17 5.36 -4.03 -4.42
CA SER A 17 4.90 -3.71 -3.07
C SER A 17 3.44 -4.18 -2.82
N ALA A 18 2.55 -4.03 -3.81
CA ALA A 18 1.19 -4.56 -3.74
C ALA A 18 1.17 -6.10 -3.65
N GLN A 19 1.98 -6.77 -4.48
CA GLN A 19 2.09 -8.23 -4.50
C GLN A 19 2.65 -8.78 -3.20
N ASP A 20 3.72 -8.16 -2.68
CA ASP A 20 4.33 -8.52 -1.41
C ASP A 20 3.32 -8.31 -0.26
N PHE A 21 2.55 -7.22 -0.28
CA PHE A 21 1.50 -6.96 0.71
C PHE A 21 0.43 -8.05 0.67
N LEU A 22 -0.04 -8.41 -0.53
CA LEU A 22 -1.02 -9.47 -0.72
C LEU A 22 -0.50 -10.82 -0.21
N ALA A 23 0.75 -11.17 -0.52
CA ALA A 23 1.35 -12.43 -0.06
C ALA A 23 1.48 -12.50 1.47
N LEU A 24 1.88 -11.39 2.11
CA LEU A 24 1.88 -11.29 3.57
C LEU A 24 0.45 -11.46 4.12
N TYR A 25 -0.51 -10.70 3.58
CA TYR A 25 -1.90 -10.79 4.00
C TYR A 25 -2.42 -12.21 3.89
N ASP A 26 -2.26 -12.86 2.74
CA ASP A 26 -2.73 -14.21 2.45
C ASP A 26 -2.13 -15.27 3.38
N SER A 27 -0.89 -15.07 3.84
CA SER A 27 -0.25 -15.99 4.81
C SER A 27 -0.87 -15.98 6.21
N VAL A 28 -1.61 -14.92 6.61
CA VAL A 28 -2.19 -14.82 7.95
C VAL A 28 -3.31 -15.87 8.13
N PRO A 29 -3.24 -16.81 9.09
CA PRO A 29 -4.21 -17.91 9.21
C PRO A 29 -5.66 -17.46 9.53
N ASP A 30 -5.82 -16.54 10.48
CA ASP A 30 -7.11 -15.90 10.78
C ASP A 30 -6.95 -14.37 10.63
N LYS A 31 -7.62 -13.81 9.62
CA LYS A 31 -7.50 -12.39 9.25
C LYS A 31 -8.08 -11.44 10.30
N ASN A 32 -8.92 -11.95 11.21
CA ASN A 32 -9.61 -11.17 12.23
C ASN A 32 -9.00 -11.32 13.63
N ALA A 33 -8.12 -12.29 13.85
CA ALA A 33 -7.38 -12.39 15.10
C ALA A 33 -6.41 -11.21 15.24
N THR A 34 -6.21 -10.75 16.48
CA THR A 34 -5.27 -9.67 16.77
C THR A 34 -4.80 -9.69 18.21
N ALA A 35 -3.51 -9.39 18.40
CA ALA A 35 -2.91 -9.10 19.69
C ALA A 35 -2.70 -7.59 19.93
N ALA A 36 -3.21 -6.74 19.03
CA ALA A 36 -3.09 -5.29 19.13
C ALA A 36 -4.30 -4.69 19.89
N PRO A 37 -4.07 -3.79 20.87
CA PRO A 37 -5.15 -3.13 21.58
C PRO A 37 -5.89 -2.15 20.66
N GLU A 38 -7.17 -1.95 20.92
CA GLU A 38 -7.96 -0.93 20.24
C GLU A 38 -7.43 0.47 20.54
N ARG A 39 -7.29 1.29 19.50
CA ARG A 39 -6.85 2.68 19.61
C ARG A 39 -7.61 3.54 18.62
N LYS A 40 -8.03 4.72 19.08
CA LYS A 40 -8.66 5.75 18.26
C LYS A 40 -7.76 6.98 18.21
N THR A 41 -7.57 7.51 17.02
CA THR A 41 -6.86 8.77 16.79
C THR A 41 -7.83 9.84 16.31
N PHE A 42 -7.33 11.06 16.10
CA PHE A 42 -8.07 12.11 15.41
C PHE A 42 -8.60 11.66 14.03
N TYR A 43 -7.86 10.79 13.33
CA TYR A 43 -8.21 10.26 12.01
C TYR A 43 -9.11 9.02 12.05
N GLY A 44 -9.62 8.65 13.23
CA GLY A 44 -10.51 7.50 13.41
C GLY A 44 -9.81 6.29 14.01
N GLN A 45 -10.45 5.13 13.84
CA GLN A 45 -10.00 3.87 14.41
C GLN A 45 -8.72 3.38 13.71
N VAL A 46 -7.73 2.96 14.49
CA VAL A 46 -6.49 2.39 13.94
C VAL A 46 -6.73 0.93 13.55
N PRO A 47 -6.44 0.51 12.31
CA PRO A 47 -6.50 -0.89 11.91
C PRO A 47 -5.64 -1.78 12.82
N ARG A 48 -6.21 -2.89 13.30
CA ARG A 48 -5.57 -3.80 14.25
C ARG A 48 -5.57 -5.26 13.81
N THR A 49 -6.47 -5.68 12.92
CA THR A 49 -6.47 -7.02 12.32
C THR A 49 -5.81 -7.00 10.93
N ALA A 50 -5.44 -8.17 10.41
CA ALA A 50 -4.92 -8.25 9.04
C ALA A 50 -5.98 -7.80 8.01
N ASN A 51 -7.25 -8.14 8.23
CA ASN A 51 -8.35 -7.72 7.36
C ASN A 51 -8.53 -6.20 7.35
N GLU A 52 -8.53 -5.55 8.53
CA GLU A 52 -8.65 -4.10 8.63
C GLU A 52 -7.47 -3.38 7.97
N MET A 53 -6.24 -3.88 8.18
CA MET A 53 -5.04 -3.32 7.55
C MET A 53 -5.07 -3.51 6.04
N TYR A 54 -5.51 -4.67 5.56
CA TYR A 54 -5.62 -4.97 4.14
C TYR A 54 -6.66 -4.08 3.45
N GLU A 55 -7.87 -3.99 3.98
CA GLU A 55 -8.91 -3.12 3.40
C GLU A 55 -8.48 -1.66 3.42
N HIS A 56 -7.86 -1.19 4.50
CA HIS A 56 -7.32 0.17 4.56
C HIS A 56 -6.28 0.44 3.46
N THR A 57 -5.30 -0.46 3.28
CA THR A 57 -4.24 -0.31 2.27
C THR A 57 -4.72 -0.54 0.84
N LYS A 58 -5.71 -1.41 0.62
CA LYS A 58 -6.32 -1.59 -0.70
C LYS A 58 -7.12 -0.36 -1.11
N ASN A 59 -7.91 0.21 -0.19
CA ASN A 59 -8.86 1.27 -0.50
C ASN A 59 -8.19 2.64 -0.77
N VAL A 60 -6.92 2.83 -0.37
CA VAL A 60 -6.17 4.03 -0.78
C VAL A 60 -5.87 4.07 -2.29
N ASN A 61 -6.10 2.97 -3.04
CA ASN A 61 -5.90 2.92 -4.49
C ASN A 61 -6.74 3.99 -5.22
N THR A 62 -8.06 3.96 -5.02
CA THR A 62 -8.98 4.98 -5.56
C THR A 62 -8.58 6.37 -5.10
N TYR A 63 -8.25 6.54 -3.82
CA TYR A 63 -7.87 7.82 -3.26
C TYR A 63 -6.64 8.42 -3.95
N TYR A 64 -5.51 7.71 -4.01
CA TYR A 64 -4.27 8.27 -4.56
C TYR A 64 -4.33 8.52 -6.07
N PHE A 65 -5.04 7.70 -6.84
CA PHE A 65 -5.24 7.95 -8.27
C PHE A 65 -6.16 9.15 -8.52
N ALA A 66 -7.22 9.31 -7.73
CA ALA A 66 -8.13 10.45 -7.84
C ALA A 66 -7.43 11.80 -7.59
N GLU A 67 -6.43 11.84 -6.70
CA GLU A 67 -5.62 13.04 -6.45
C GLU A 67 -4.86 13.54 -7.68
N ILE A 68 -4.64 12.68 -8.69
CA ILE A 68 -4.04 13.04 -9.98
C ILE A 68 -5.05 12.97 -11.14
N ALA A 69 -6.35 12.95 -10.82
CA ALA A 69 -7.47 12.83 -11.75
C ALA A 69 -7.42 11.59 -12.66
N VAL A 70 -6.99 10.46 -12.10
CA VAL A 70 -7.11 9.14 -12.72
C VAL A 70 -8.28 8.43 -12.07
N ASP A 71 -9.18 7.91 -12.89
CA ASP A 71 -10.31 7.09 -12.43
C ASP A 71 -9.81 5.66 -12.15
N ALA A 72 -9.95 5.21 -10.91
CA ALA A 72 -9.49 3.89 -10.48
C ALA A 72 -10.36 3.32 -9.37
N ASP A 73 -10.71 2.04 -9.48
CA ASP A 73 -11.41 1.28 -8.46
C ASP A 73 -10.46 0.73 -7.38
N HIS A 74 -11.01 0.02 -6.39
CA HIS A 74 -10.26 -0.81 -5.43
C HIS A 74 -10.85 -2.23 -5.37
N ASP A 75 -11.43 -2.68 -6.48
CA ASP A 75 -12.13 -3.95 -6.60
C ASP A 75 -11.15 -5.13 -6.72
N GLY A 76 -11.58 -6.30 -6.25
CA GLY A 76 -10.74 -7.49 -6.21
C GLY A 76 -9.61 -7.34 -5.19
N ASN A 77 -8.39 -7.71 -5.58
CA ASN A 77 -7.23 -7.64 -4.69
C ASN A 77 -6.36 -6.40 -4.95
N ILE A 78 -5.54 -6.07 -3.95
CA ILE A 78 -4.67 -4.89 -3.95
C ILE A 78 -3.71 -4.80 -5.15
N TYR A 79 -3.25 -5.93 -5.69
CA TYR A 79 -2.38 -5.93 -6.87
C TYR A 79 -3.18 -5.64 -8.15
N GLU A 80 -4.31 -6.32 -8.33
CA GLU A 80 -5.11 -6.20 -9.54
C GLU A 80 -5.71 -4.79 -9.69
N CYS A 81 -6.25 -4.20 -8.62
CA CYS A 81 -6.79 -2.84 -8.70
C CYS A 81 -5.69 -1.79 -8.95
N ARG A 82 -4.49 -2.00 -8.39
CA ARG A 82 -3.32 -1.14 -8.61
C ARG A 82 -2.85 -1.19 -10.05
N LYS A 83 -2.79 -2.41 -10.61
CA LYS A 83 -2.42 -2.65 -12.00
C LYS A 83 -3.40 -1.95 -12.95
N ARG A 84 -4.70 -2.13 -12.76
CA ARG A 84 -5.74 -1.42 -13.53
C ARG A 84 -5.63 0.10 -13.40
N GLY A 85 -5.37 0.62 -12.20
CA GLY A 85 -5.16 2.05 -12.00
C GLY A 85 -3.96 2.60 -12.79
N PHE A 86 -2.85 1.84 -12.87
CA PHE A 86 -1.74 2.21 -13.74
C PHE A 86 -2.08 2.11 -15.23
N GLU A 87 -2.83 1.10 -15.65
CA GLU A 87 -3.29 0.98 -17.04
C GLU A 87 -4.18 2.18 -17.43
N SER A 88 -5.08 2.63 -16.54
CA SER A 88 -5.88 3.84 -16.75
C SER A 88 -5.06 5.13 -16.73
N LEU A 89 -4.01 5.22 -15.92
CA LEU A 89 -3.08 6.36 -15.96
C LEU A 89 -2.35 6.41 -17.31
N GLU A 90 -1.87 5.26 -17.79
CA GLU A 90 -1.07 5.13 -19.02
C GLU A 90 -1.88 5.32 -20.30
N SER A 91 -3.22 5.23 -20.24
CA SER A 91 -4.09 5.56 -21.38
C SER A 91 -4.09 7.06 -21.71
N ASN A 92 -3.59 7.93 -20.81
CA ASN A 92 -3.39 9.34 -21.09
C ASN A 92 -1.96 9.56 -21.64
N PRO A 93 -1.78 10.06 -22.88
CA PRO A 93 -0.44 10.24 -23.47
C PRO A 93 0.45 11.24 -22.72
N ASP A 94 -0.13 12.15 -21.95
CA ASP A 94 0.57 13.21 -21.22
C ASP A 94 0.89 12.86 -19.76
N PHE A 95 0.66 11.62 -19.32
CA PHE A 95 0.81 11.22 -17.92
C PHE A 95 2.21 11.50 -17.32
N LEU A 96 3.25 11.48 -18.15
CA LEU A 96 4.64 11.78 -17.75
C LEU A 96 4.96 13.26 -17.61
N GLN A 97 4.08 14.17 -18.03
CA GLN A 97 4.25 15.61 -17.76
C GLN A 97 4.32 15.89 -16.25
N ASN A 98 3.83 14.95 -15.42
CA ASN A 98 3.90 14.99 -13.96
C ASN A 98 3.31 16.31 -13.41
N THR A 99 2.19 16.73 -14.02
CA THR A 99 1.42 17.91 -13.63
C THR A 99 1.09 17.85 -12.15
N VAL A 100 1.38 18.94 -11.44
CA VAL A 100 1.01 19.10 -10.04
C VAL A 100 -0.43 19.57 -9.97
N ARG A 101 -1.26 18.86 -9.20
CA ARG A 101 -2.66 19.19 -8.95
C ARG A 101 -2.86 19.52 -7.48
N LYS A 102 -3.73 20.51 -7.21
CA LYS A 102 -4.24 20.75 -5.86
C LYS A 102 -5.25 19.65 -5.54
N GLY A 103 -4.93 18.87 -4.53
CA GLY A 103 -5.69 17.73 -4.08
C GLY A 103 -6.43 18.00 -2.77
N SER A 104 -6.85 16.92 -2.12
CA SER A 104 -7.53 16.99 -0.83
C SER A 104 -6.67 17.71 0.22
N TYR A 105 -7.33 18.38 1.16
CA TYR A 105 -6.69 19.13 2.25
C TYR A 105 -5.71 20.23 1.80
N GLY A 106 -5.82 20.70 0.55
CA GLY A 106 -4.95 21.73 -0.02
C GLY A 106 -3.55 21.25 -0.39
N GLU A 107 -3.30 19.92 -0.34
CA GLU A 107 -2.01 19.34 -0.66
C GLU A 107 -1.74 19.33 -2.17
N ASP A 108 -0.47 19.48 -2.54
CA ASP A 108 -0.03 19.28 -3.93
C ASP A 108 0.24 17.81 -4.23
N TRP A 109 -0.33 17.31 -5.32
CA TRP A 109 -0.19 15.93 -5.79
C TRP A 109 0.39 15.86 -7.19
N SER A 110 1.28 14.90 -7.40
CA SER A 110 1.91 14.59 -8.68
C SER A 110 2.06 13.09 -8.81
N LEU A 111 2.22 12.59 -10.03
CA LEU A 111 2.43 11.17 -10.28
C LEU A 111 3.61 10.62 -9.47
N ARG A 112 4.73 11.36 -9.40
CA ARG A 112 5.87 10.99 -8.57
C ARG A 112 5.51 10.85 -7.08
N LYS A 113 4.63 11.72 -6.55
CA LYS A 113 4.15 11.61 -5.16
C LYS A 113 3.29 10.37 -4.98
N VAL A 114 2.34 10.13 -5.89
CA VAL A 114 1.45 8.94 -5.87
C VAL A 114 2.26 7.66 -5.82
N LEU A 115 3.23 7.50 -6.71
CA LEU A 115 4.13 6.33 -6.76
C LEU A 115 4.84 6.08 -5.42
N ARG A 116 5.42 7.13 -4.82
CA ARG A 116 6.09 7.02 -3.52
C ARG A 116 5.11 6.74 -2.38
N ARG A 117 3.90 7.29 -2.43
CA ARG A 117 2.87 7.08 -1.41
C ARG A 117 2.38 5.64 -1.39
N PHE A 118 2.21 4.99 -2.55
CA PHE A 118 1.92 3.55 -2.60
C PHE A 118 3.00 2.73 -1.91
N ILE A 119 4.26 2.90 -2.31
CA ILE A 119 5.40 2.13 -1.75
C ILE A 119 5.51 2.34 -0.23
N TRP A 120 5.39 3.59 0.22
CA TRP A 120 5.48 3.92 1.63
C TRP A 120 4.29 3.36 2.43
N HIS A 121 3.06 3.56 1.95
CA HIS A 121 1.83 3.16 2.65
C HIS A 121 1.73 1.64 2.79
N ASP A 122 1.97 0.91 1.71
CA ASP A 122 2.04 -0.55 1.73
C ASP A 122 3.07 -1.02 2.78
N ARG A 123 4.30 -0.47 2.77
CA ARG A 123 5.37 -0.90 3.68
C ARG A 123 5.05 -0.64 5.15
N ILE A 124 4.48 0.51 5.51
CA ILE A 124 4.15 0.81 6.92
C ILE A 124 3.06 -0.12 7.44
N HIS A 125 2.05 -0.39 6.62
CA HIS A 125 0.93 -1.27 7.01
C HIS A 125 1.34 -2.74 6.97
N ALA A 126 2.19 -3.16 6.04
CA ALA A 126 2.79 -4.48 6.02
C ALA A 126 3.65 -4.73 7.26
N ARG A 127 4.46 -3.74 7.70
CA ARG A 127 5.24 -3.86 8.93
C ARG A 127 4.35 -4.01 10.15
N ALA A 128 3.26 -3.25 10.22
CA ALA A 128 2.28 -3.38 11.31
C ALA A 128 1.60 -4.76 11.31
N MET A 129 1.17 -5.22 10.12
CA MET A 129 0.54 -6.52 9.93
C MET A 129 1.47 -7.66 10.30
N TYR A 130 2.71 -7.64 9.80
CA TYR A 130 3.72 -8.67 10.10
C TYR A 130 3.98 -8.76 11.60
N ARG A 131 4.27 -7.63 12.27
CA ARG A 131 4.52 -7.61 13.72
C ARG A 131 3.34 -8.12 14.54
N MET A 132 2.12 -7.79 14.11
CA MET A 132 0.91 -8.29 14.75
C MET A 132 0.75 -9.80 14.53
N ALA A 133 0.89 -10.25 13.28
CA ALA A 133 0.66 -11.64 12.90
C ALA A 133 1.67 -12.59 13.55
N ILE A 134 2.97 -12.26 13.57
CA ILE A 134 3.97 -13.12 14.23
C ILE A 134 3.75 -13.22 15.74
N LYS A 135 3.17 -12.18 16.37
CA LYS A 135 2.82 -12.20 17.80
C LYS A 135 1.63 -13.11 18.09
N VAL A 136 0.71 -13.27 17.13
CA VAL A 136 -0.49 -14.11 17.28
C VAL A 136 -0.22 -15.56 16.88
N PHE A 137 0.54 -15.77 15.80
CA PHE A 137 0.64 -17.07 15.11
C PHE A 137 2.05 -17.68 15.05
N GLY A 138 3.07 -16.98 15.57
CA GLY A 138 4.47 -17.38 15.38
C GLY A 138 5.04 -16.90 14.04
N ALA A 139 6.36 -16.72 13.98
CA ALA A 139 7.04 -16.19 12.78
C ALA A 139 7.12 -17.24 11.66
N GLU A 140 7.21 -18.52 12.02
CA GLU A 140 7.23 -19.67 11.12
C GLU A 140 5.93 -19.82 10.31
N SER A 141 4.83 -19.25 10.80
CA SER A 141 3.52 -19.32 10.17
C SER A 141 3.27 -18.18 9.17
N ILE A 142 4.14 -17.16 9.11
CA ILE A 142 3.89 -15.90 8.39
C ILE A 142 4.99 -15.65 7.36
N VAL A 143 4.58 -15.38 6.11
CA VAL A 143 5.53 -15.03 5.04
C VAL A 143 6.03 -13.60 5.23
N ASN A 144 7.33 -13.36 5.02
CA ASN A 144 7.97 -12.05 5.18
C ASN A 144 8.54 -11.51 3.85
N PRO A 145 7.70 -11.15 2.86
CA PRO A 145 8.19 -10.74 1.54
C PRO A 145 8.91 -9.38 1.53
N PHE A 146 8.70 -8.57 2.58
CA PHE A 146 9.36 -7.28 2.78
C PHE A 146 10.68 -7.36 3.55
N TYR A 147 11.08 -8.56 4.00
CA TYR A 147 12.27 -8.81 4.82
C TYR A 147 12.34 -7.88 6.04
N PHE A 148 11.25 -7.81 6.81
CA PHE A 148 11.26 -7.11 8.10
C PHE A 148 12.08 -7.91 9.11
N PHE A 149 13.11 -7.28 9.68
CA PHE A 149 13.87 -7.83 10.79
C PHE A 149 13.40 -7.18 12.10
N ASP A 150 13.32 -7.98 13.17
CA ASP A 150 13.18 -7.41 14.50
C ASP A 150 14.55 -6.88 14.93
N GLU A 151 14.59 -5.62 15.38
CA GLU A 151 15.80 -4.96 15.92
C GLU A 151 16.30 -5.59 17.25
N GLY A 152 15.84 -6.80 17.59
CA GLY A 152 16.16 -7.50 18.83
C GLY A 152 16.76 -8.90 18.67
N ILE A 153 16.95 -9.40 17.44
CA ILE A 153 17.59 -10.71 17.20
C ILE A 153 18.71 -10.52 16.17
N LEU A 154 19.82 -9.96 16.63
CA LEU A 154 21.14 -10.31 16.11
C LEU A 154 21.52 -11.62 16.81
N THR A 155 21.22 -12.76 16.17
CA THR A 155 21.93 -14.02 16.47
C THR A 155 23.17 -14.10 15.61
#